data_AF-W4S6N0-F1
#
_entry.id   AF-W4S6N0-F1
#
_cell.length_a   1.000
_cell.length_b   1.000
_cell.length_c   1.000
_cell.angle_alpha   90.00
_cell.angle_beta   90.00
_cell.angle_gamma   90.00
#
_symmetry.space_group_name_H-M   'P 1'
#
loop_
_entity.id
_entity.type
_entity.pdbx_description
1 polymer ?
#
loop_
_entity_poly.entity_id
_entity_poly.type
_entity_poly.pdbx_seq_one_letter_code
_entity_poly.pdbx_strand_id
1 'polypeptide(L)'
;MSKIAFIGLGNMGGPMAANLSKAGHQLRVFDLVPAALDAAVAAGAHAASSAHDTLTDAEIVISMLPASRHVEALYLGEAGILAQIPAGAW
;
A
#
# COMPACT_ATOMS: atom_id res chain seq x y z
N MET A 1 3.09 -16.49 -4.91
CA MET A 1 2.47 -15.56 -3.95
C MET A 1 3.53 -14.57 -3.54
N SER A 2 3.23 -13.28 -3.62
CA SER A 2 4.18 -12.20 -3.31
C SER A 2 3.66 -11.35 -2.16
N LYS A 3 4.58 -10.73 -1.40
CA LYS A 3 4.30 -9.75 -0.35
C LYS A 3 4.27 -8.35 -0.94
N ILE A 4 3.10 -7.72 -0.95
CA ILE A 4 2.84 -6.44 -1.60
C ILE A 4 2.49 -5.37 -0.56
N ALA A 5 3.24 -4.28 -0.53
CA ALA A 5 2.84 -3.05 0.11
C ALA A 5 1.94 -2.25 -0.86
N PHE A 6 0.72 -1.89 -0.45
CA PHE A 6 -0.20 -1.11 -1.28
C PHE A 6 -0.69 0.14 -0.55
N ILE A 7 -0.34 1.31 -1.05
CA ILE A 7 -0.62 2.60 -0.42
C ILE A 7 -1.55 3.42 -1.31
N GLY A 8 -2.73 3.77 -0.78
CA GLY A 8 -3.80 4.44 -1.52
C GLY A 8 -4.86 3.46 -2.02
N LEU A 9 -6.05 3.50 -1.43
CA LEU A 9 -7.15 2.55 -1.61
C LEU A 9 -8.43 3.23 -2.12
N GLY A 10 -8.26 4.37 -2.82
CA GLY A 10 -9.38 5.06 -3.48
C GLY A 10 -9.98 4.27 -4.66
N ASN A 11 -10.72 4.95 -5.53
CA ASN A 11 -11.50 4.32 -6.61
C ASN A 11 -10.72 3.35 -7.51
N MET A 12 -9.42 3.60 -7.73
CA MET A 12 -8.55 2.68 -8.48
C MET A 12 -7.82 1.70 -7.56
N GLY A 13 -7.24 2.18 -6.47
CA GLY A 13 -6.40 1.38 -5.57
C GLY A 13 -7.17 0.27 -4.86
N GLY A 14 -8.38 0.54 -4.38
CA GLY A 14 -9.19 -0.44 -3.65
C GLY A 14 -9.52 -1.70 -4.48
N PRO A 15 -10.10 -1.57 -5.69
CA PRO A 15 -10.35 -2.73 -6.56
C PRO A 15 -9.07 -3.46 -6.98
N MET A 16 -7.97 -2.75 -7.21
CA MET A 16 -6.67 -3.36 -7.52
C MET A 16 -6.17 -4.21 -6.35
N ALA A 17 -6.18 -3.66 -5.13
CA ALA A 17 -5.78 -4.37 -3.92
C ALA A 17 -6.65 -5.62 -3.71
N ALA A 18 -7.99 -5.48 -3.83
CA ALA A 18 -8.91 -6.61 -3.72
C ALA A 18 -8.63 -7.71 -4.76
N ASN A 19 -8.30 -7.34 -6.00
CA ASN A 19 -7.96 -8.32 -7.04
C ASN A 19 -6.64 -9.04 -6.76
N LEU A 20 -5.62 -8.32 -6.28
CA LEU A 20 -4.34 -8.92 -5.89
C LEU A 20 -4.50 -9.86 -4.68
N SER A 21 -5.31 -9.50 -3.69
CA SER A 21 -5.67 -10.39 -2.58
C SER A 21 -6.39 -11.65 -3.08
N LYS A 22 -7.39 -11.51 -3.96
CA LYS A 22 -8.10 -12.65 -4.57
C LYS A 22 -7.19 -13.55 -5.40
N ALA A 23 -6.17 -13.00 -6.04
CA ALA A 23 -5.16 -13.75 -6.78
C ALA A 23 -4.17 -14.51 -5.87
N GLY A 24 -4.29 -14.36 -4.54
CA GLY A 24 -3.41 -15.03 -3.59
C GLY A 24 -2.06 -14.33 -3.44
N HIS A 25 -2.02 -13.00 -3.47
CA HIS A 25 -0.90 -12.22 -2.94
C HIS A 25 -1.17 -11.81 -1.48
N GLN A 26 -0.11 -11.60 -0.70
CA GLN A 26 -0.22 -11.08 0.66
C GLN A 26 -0.12 -9.56 0.60
N LEU A 27 -1.22 -8.87 0.93
CA LEU A 27 -1.25 -7.41 0.87
C LEU A 27 -1.19 -6.81 2.26
N ARG A 28 -0.23 -5.91 2.47
CA ARG A 28 -0.25 -4.94 3.58
C ARG A 28 -0.65 -3.59 3.01
N VAL A 29 -1.76 -3.03 3.49
CA VAL A 29 -2.40 -1.87 2.89
C VAL A 29 -2.44 -0.68 3.82
N PHE A 30 -2.34 0.53 3.27
CA PHE A 30 -2.53 1.76 4.01
C PHE A 30 -3.30 2.81 3.19
N ASP A 31 -4.20 3.53 3.84
CA ASP A 31 -4.89 4.71 3.33
C ASP A 31 -5.22 5.64 4.50
N LEU A 32 -5.38 6.93 4.24
CA LEU A 32 -5.78 7.91 5.25
C LEU A 32 -7.27 7.81 5.61
N VAL A 33 -8.08 7.18 4.76
CA VAL A 33 -9.52 6.99 4.94
C VAL A 33 -9.79 5.62 5.58
N PRO A 34 -10.26 5.56 6.84
CA PRO A 34 -10.47 4.30 7.56
C PRO A 34 -11.43 3.34 6.84
N ALA A 35 -12.50 3.87 6.25
CA ALA A 35 -13.47 3.05 5.51
C ALA A 35 -12.85 2.32 4.29
N ALA A 36 -11.80 2.88 3.68
CA ALA A 36 -11.10 2.23 2.58
C ALA A 36 -10.25 1.05 3.08
N LEU A 37 -9.66 1.18 4.28
CA LEU A 37 -8.95 0.09 4.94
C LEU A 37 -9.91 -1.03 5.34
N ASP A 38 -11.06 -0.70 5.93
CA ASP A 38 -12.08 -1.68 6.30
C ASP A 38 -12.54 -2.50 5.09
N ALA A 39 -12.78 -1.83 3.96
CA ALA A 39 -13.15 -2.50 2.71
C ALA A 39 -12.03 -3.40 2.16
N ALA A 40 -10.77 -2.98 2.24
CA ALA A 40 -9.63 -3.79 1.81
C ALA A 40 -9.41 -5.01 2.73
N VAL A 41 -9.59 -4.85 4.04
CA VAL A 41 -9.53 -5.96 5.00
C VAL A 41 -10.65 -6.97 4.74
N ALA A 42 -11.87 -6.50 4.50
CA ALA A 42 -12.99 -7.36 4.10
C ALA A 42 -12.71 -8.11 2.77
N ALA A 43 -11.86 -7.57 1.91
CA ALA A 43 -11.41 -8.20 0.67
C ALA A 43 -10.17 -9.12 0.84
N GLY A 44 -9.66 -9.30 2.07
CA GLY A 44 -8.56 -10.22 2.38
C GLY A 44 -7.18 -9.56 2.43
N ALA A 45 -7.08 -8.23 2.55
CA ALA A 45 -5.83 -7.55 2.84
C ALA A 45 -5.57 -7.40 4.35
N HIS A 46 -4.35 -7.02 4.73
CA HIS A 46 -3.98 -6.67 6.09
C HIS A 46 -3.75 -5.16 6.21
N ALA A 47 -4.55 -4.47 7.02
CA ALA A 47 -4.34 -3.04 7.28
C ALA A 47 -3.08 -2.81 8.11
N ALA A 48 -2.22 -1.89 7.65
CA ALA A 48 -1.05 -1.42 8.36
C ALA A 48 -1.37 -0.13 9.14
N SER A 49 -0.56 0.17 10.15
CA SER A 49 -0.72 1.37 10.99
C SER A 49 -0.23 2.66 10.33
N SER A 50 0.61 2.55 9.30
CA SER A 50 1.17 3.67 8.53
C SER A 50 1.66 3.19 7.16
N ALA A 51 1.96 4.12 6.26
CA ALA A 51 2.58 3.78 4.99
C ALA A 51 3.94 3.06 5.18
N HIS A 52 4.76 3.50 6.13
CA HIS A 52 6.02 2.84 6.47
C HIS A 52 5.81 1.39 6.93
N ASP A 53 4.81 1.14 7.78
CA ASP A 53 4.51 -0.19 8.29
C ASP A 53 4.08 -1.18 7.18
N THR A 54 3.56 -0.71 6.05
CA THR A 54 3.29 -1.57 4.89
C THR A 54 4.56 -2.22 4.29
N LEU A 55 5.73 -1.59 4.46
CA LEU A 55 6.98 -2.01 3.83
C LEU A 55 7.65 -3.22 4.49
N THR A 56 7.18 -3.64 5.65
CA THR A 56 7.76 -4.79 6.37
C THR A 56 7.69 -6.06 5.50
N ASP A 57 8.86 -6.58 5.14
CA ASP A 57 9.07 -7.71 4.21
C ASP A 57 8.45 -7.53 2.81
N ALA A 58 8.16 -6.29 2.38
CA ALA A 58 7.58 -6.05 1.06
C ALA A 58 8.56 -6.42 -0.06
N GLU A 59 8.09 -7.20 -1.03
CA GLU A 59 8.80 -7.53 -2.26
C GLU A 59 8.41 -6.59 -3.41
N ILE A 60 7.22 -6.00 -3.31
CA ILE A 60 6.65 -5.09 -4.30
C ILE A 60 5.98 -3.92 -3.57
N VAL A 61 6.22 -2.69 -4.01
CA VAL A 61 5.59 -1.48 -3.47
C VAL A 61 4.72 -0.82 -4.54
N ILE A 62 3.42 -0.70 -4.25
CA ILE A 62 2.46 -0.03 -5.13
C ILE A 62 1.90 1.19 -4.40
N SER A 63 2.02 2.37 -5.01
CA SER A 63 1.31 3.58 -4.57
C SER A 63 0.32 4.02 -5.64
N MET A 64 -0.92 4.28 -5.25
CA MET A 64 -2.00 4.74 -6.13
C MET A 64 -2.64 5.99 -5.54
N LEU A 65 -2.08 7.16 -5.85
CA LEU A 65 -2.44 8.44 -5.22
C LEU A 65 -2.99 9.46 -6.24
N PRO A 66 -3.81 10.44 -5.80
CA PRO A 66 -4.56 11.30 -6.72
C PRO A 66 -3.73 12.26 -7.60
N ALA A 67 -2.49 12.57 -7.19
CA ALA A 67 -1.64 13.55 -7.89
C ALA A 67 -0.17 13.40 -7.50
N SER A 68 0.73 13.91 -8.35
CA SER A 68 2.19 13.82 -8.18
C SER A 68 2.69 14.35 -6.84
N ARG A 69 2.14 15.46 -6.33
CA ARG A 69 2.51 16.02 -5.02
C ARG A 69 2.30 15.04 -3.85
N HIS A 70 1.30 14.17 -3.96
CA HIS A 70 1.02 13.18 -2.91
C HIS A 70 2.03 12.02 -2.98
N VAL A 71 2.43 11.64 -4.20
CA VAL A 71 3.51 10.67 -4.43
C VAL A 71 4.83 11.24 -3.90
N GLU A 72 5.18 12.47 -4.27
CA GLU A 72 6.38 13.14 -3.78
C GLU A 72 6.41 13.23 -2.25
N ALA A 73 5.30 13.63 -1.62
CA ALA A 73 5.20 13.67 -0.17
C ALA A 73 5.34 12.27 0.47
N LEU A 74 4.75 11.23 -0.13
CA LEU A 74 4.84 9.85 0.36
C LEU A 74 6.28 9.32 0.32
N TYR A 75 7.03 9.58 -0.75
CA TYR A 75 8.37 9.00 -0.94
C TYR A 75 9.48 9.90 -0.39
N LEU A 76 9.39 11.22 -0.58
CA LEU A 76 10.46 12.18 -0.34
C LEU A 76 10.18 13.17 0.79
N GLY A 77 8.99 13.13 1.40
CA GLY A 77 8.65 13.98 2.54
C GLY A 77 9.49 13.69 3.78
N GLU A 78 9.30 14.47 4.84
CA GLU A 78 10.02 14.31 6.12
C GLU A 78 9.84 12.90 6.72
N ALA A 79 8.65 12.34 6.59
CA ALA A 79 8.32 10.94 6.93
C ALA A 79 8.24 10.04 5.68
N GLY A 80 8.98 10.40 4.63
CA GLY A 80 8.95 9.74 3.32
C GLY A 80 9.50 8.32 3.36
N ILE A 81 8.88 7.41 2.61
CA ILE A 81 9.13 5.97 2.70
C ILE A 81 10.38 5.49 1.93
N LEU A 82 10.97 6.34 1.08
CA LEU A 82 11.97 5.91 0.09
C LEU A 82 13.16 5.20 0.71
N ALA A 83 13.71 5.73 1.81
CA ALA A 83 14.87 5.15 2.46
C ALA A 83 14.57 3.88 3.28
N GLN A 84 13.29 3.50 3.41
CA GLN A 84 12.87 2.31 4.15
C GLN A 84 12.34 1.21 3.23
N ILE A 85 12.27 1.43 1.91
CA ILE A 85 11.91 0.40 0.94
C ILE A 85 12.95 -0.73 1.03
N PRO A 86 12.53 -2.00 1.22
CA PRO A 86 13.45 -3.11 1.29
C PRO A 86 14.33 -3.22 0.04
N ALA A 87 15.60 -3.55 0.24
CA ALA A 87 16.53 -3.73 -0.88
C ALA A 87 16.03 -4.84 -1.82
N GLY A 88 15.92 -4.54 -3.11
CA GLY A 88 15.44 -5.48 -4.13
C GLY A 88 13.91 -5.54 -4.27
N ALA A 89 13.16 -4.74 -3.50
CA ALA A 89 11.73 -4.56 -3.75
C ALA A 89 11.50 -3.83 -5.09
N TRP A 90 10.47 -4.27 -5.81
CA TRP A 90 10.05 -3.71 -7.10
C TRP A 90 9.03 -2.59 -6.95
#